data_AF-A0A212K2G2-F1
#
_entry.id   AF-A0A212K2G2-F1
#
_cell.length_a   1.000
_cell.length_b   1.000
_cell.length_c   1.000
_cell.angle_alpha   90.00
_cell.angle_beta   90.00
_cell.angle_gamma   90.00
#
_symmetry.space_group_name_H-M   'P 1'
#
loop_
_entity.id
_entity.type
_entity.pdbx_description
1 polymer ?
#
loop_
_entity_poly.entity_id
_entity_poly.type
_entity_poly.pdbx_seq_one_letter_code
_entity_poly.pdbx_strand_id
1 'polypeptide(L)' 'MQYLSISEFRARFGIGSTLTYELLKTGKLRAVKIGRCTRISLESAEAWAKSLPSAFPTADDAA' A
#
# COMPACT_ATOMS: atom_id res chain seq x y z
N MET A 1 -15.16 -1.50 -7.16
CA MET A 1 -13.73 -1.87 -7.05
C MET A 1 -12.91 -0.75 -7.65
N GLN A 2 -12.17 -0.02 -6.82
CA GLN A 2 -11.27 1.05 -7.27
C GLN A 2 -9.83 0.54 -7.29
N TYR A 3 -9.10 0.89 -8.33
CA TYR A 3 -7.72 0.48 -8.54
C TYR A 3 -6.82 1.69 -8.73
N LEU A 4 -5.68 1.67 -8.05
CA LEU A 4 -4.63 2.66 -8.15
C LEU A 4 -3.54 2.17 -9.11
N SER A 5 -2.99 3.08 -9.92
CA SER A 5 -1.73 2.81 -10.61
C SER A 5 -0.57 2.83 -9.62
N ILE A 6 0.57 2.19 -9.96
CA ILE A 6 1.79 2.26 -9.13
C ILE A 6 2.18 3.72 -8.87
N SER A 7 2.15 4.59 -9.89
CA SER A 7 2.47 6.01 -9.75
C SER A 7 1.52 6.74 -8.79
N GLU A 8 0.24 6.40 -8.82
CA GLU A 8 -0.78 7.04 -7.99
C GLU A 8 -0.70 6.57 -6.55
N PHE A 9 -0.47 5.28 -6.33
CA PHE A 9 -0.16 4.74 -5.00
C PHE A 9 1.08 5.41 -4.41
N ARG A 10 2.16 5.56 -5.20
CA ARG A 10 3.37 6.26 -4.76
C ARG A 10 3.11 7.73 -4.42
N ALA A 11 2.35 8.44 -5.26
CA ALA A 11 2.00 9.83 -5.01
C ALA A 11 1.12 9.99 -3.76
N ARG A 12 0.18 9.07 -3.54
CA ARG A 12 -0.76 9.10 -2.41
C ARG A 12 -0.11 8.79 -1.07
N PHE A 13 0.79 7.81 -1.03
CA PHE A 13 1.43 7.36 0.20
C PHE A 13 2.86 7.90 0.39
N GLY A 14 3.39 8.64 -0.58
CA GLY A 14 4.72 9.24 -0.52
C GLY A 14 5.87 8.22 -0.51
N ILE A 15 5.65 6.99 -1.00
CA ILE A 15 6.66 5.93 -0.92
C ILE A 15 7.48 5.77 -2.23
N GLY A 16 8.74 5.35 -2.05
CA GLY A 16 9.65 5.07 -3.17
C GLY A 16 9.25 3.82 -3.97
N SER A 17 9.72 3.74 -5.22
CA SER A 17 9.48 2.59 -6.12
C SER A 17 9.90 1.27 -5.49
N THR A 18 11.08 1.26 -4.85
CA THR A 18 11.67 0.06 -4.25
C THR A 18 10.73 -0.56 -3.22
N LEU A 19 10.24 0.25 -2.27
CA LEU A 19 9.30 -0.21 -1.26
C LEU A 19 7.98 -0.67 -1.89
N THR A 20 7.45 0.04 -2.90
CA THR A 20 6.24 -0.41 -3.60
C THR A 20 6.41 -1.79 -4.21
N TYR A 21 7.51 -2.04 -4.94
CA TYR A 21 7.74 -3.35 -5.56
C TYR A 21 8.04 -4.44 -4.53
N GLU A 22 8.68 -4.12 -3.41
CA GLU A 22 8.87 -5.06 -2.31
C GLU A 22 7.54 -5.46 -1.68
N LEU A 23 6.63 -4.51 -1.44
CA LEU A 23 5.28 -4.78 -0.92
C LEU A 23 4.45 -5.65 -1.88
N LEU A 24 4.62 -5.43 -3.19
CA LEU A 24 4.01 -6.28 -4.22
C LEU A 24 4.61 -7.69 -4.23
N LYS A 25 5.94 -7.81 -4.13
CA LYS A 25 6.66 -9.09 -4.13
C LYS A 25 6.37 -9.92 -2.87
N THR A 26 6.26 -9.26 -1.72
CA THR A 26 5.94 -9.88 -0.42
C THR A 26 4.45 -10.21 -0.28
N GLY A 27 3.60 -9.79 -1.23
CA GLY A 27 2.17 -10.04 -1.20
C GLY A 27 1.40 -9.18 -0.19
N LYS A 28 2.06 -8.17 0.42
CA LYS A 28 1.41 -7.21 1.34
C LYS A 28 0.42 -6.29 0.62
N LEU A 29 0.59 -6.11 -0.69
CA LEU A 29 -0.34 -5.37 -1.54
C LEU A 29 -0.93 -6.31 -2.60
N ARG A 30 -2.27 -6.41 -2.61
CA ARG A 30 -2.99 -7.09 -3.69
C ARG A 30 -3.01 -6.20 -4.92
N ALA A 31 -2.22 -6.57 -5.91
CA ALA A 31 -2.25 -6.00 -7.25
C ALA A 31 -2.81 -7.00 -8.26
N VAL A 32 -3.57 -6.46 -9.21
CA VAL A 32 -4.09 -7.17 -10.37
C VAL A 32 -3.38 -6.66 -11.62
N LYS A 33 -3.10 -7.57 -12.54
CA LYS A 33 -2.53 -7.22 -13.84
C LYS A 33 -3.68 -7.00 -14.83
N ILE A 34 -3.86 -5.75 -15.26
CA ILE A 34 -4.84 -5.38 -16.28
C ILE A 34 -4.08 -5.13 -17.58
N GLY A 35 -4.00 -6.16 -18.43
CA GLY A 35 -3.23 -6.15 -19.67
C GLY A 35 -1.72 -5.96 -19.42
N ARG A 36 -1.15 -4.87 -19.92
CA ARG A 36 0.26 -4.49 -19.72
C ARG A 36 0.50 -3.71 -18.42
N CYS A 37 -0.55 -3.33 -17.71
CA CYS A 37 -0.49 -2.42 -16.58
C CYS A 37 -0.73 -3.16 -15.25
N THR A 38 0.07 -2.86 -14.23
CA THR A 38 -0.19 -3.29 -12.85
C THR A 38 -1.08 -2.28 -12.13
N ARG A 39 -2.08 -2.78 -11.42
CA ARG A 39 -3.08 -1.99 -10.71
C ARG A 39 -3.23 -2.51 -9.28
N ILE A 40 -3.04 -1.64 -8.30
CA ILE A 40 -3.13 -1.96 -6.87
C ILE A 40 -4.57 -1.73 -6.43
N SER A 41 -5.15 -2.70 -5.73
CA SER A 41 -6.50 -2.52 -5.17
C SER A 41 -6.47 -1.48 -4.05
N LEU A 42 -7.37 -0.49 -4.11
CA LEU A 42 -7.43 0.60 -3.13
C LEU A 42 -7.64 0.04 -1.71
N GLU A 43 -8.54 -0.94 -1.57
CA GLU A 43 -8.81 -1.65 -0.31
C GLU A 43 -7.54 -2.23 0.33
N SER A 44 -6.66 -2.82 -0.47
CA SER A 44 -5.44 -3.45 0.02
C SER A 44 -4.38 -2.41 0.37
N ALA A 45 -4.31 -1.31 -0.39
CA ALA A 45 -3.46 -0.17 -0.07
C ALA A 45 -3.85 0.47 1.27
N GLU A 46 -5.15 0.66 1.51
CA GLU A 46 -5.66 1.20 2.77
C GLU A 46 -5.47 0.23 3.93
N ALA A 47 -5.71 -1.06 3.74
CA ALA A 47 -5.46 -2.09 4.75
C ALA A 47 -3.98 -2.14 5.14
N TRP A 48 -3.08 -2.06 4.16
CA TRP A 48 -1.64 -1.97 4.42
C TRP A 48 -1.29 -0.72 5.23
N ALA A 49 -1.82 0.45 4.85
CA ALA A 49 -1.55 1.70 5.56
C ALA A 49 -2.04 1.67 7.01
N LYS A 50 -3.20 1.07 7.28
CA LYS A 50 -3.74 0.87 8.64
C LYS A 50 -2.92 -0.12 9.47
N SER A 51 -2.24 -1.06 8.83
CA SER A 51 -1.37 -2.03 9.49
C SER A 51 0.01 -1.46 9.85
N LEU A 52 0.36 -0.25 9.38
CA LEU A 52 1.63 0.37 9.72
C LEU A 52 1.63 0.79 11.19
N PRO A 53 2.73 0.54 11.92
CA PRO A 53 2.85 1.03 13.29
C PRO A 53 2.79 2.56 13.28
N SER A 54 2.07 3.14 14.23
CA SER A 54 2.07 4.58 14.41
C SER A 54 3.48 5.02 14.80
N ALA A 55 4.08 5.90 14.00
CA ALA A 55 5.40 6.48 14.31
C ALA A 55 5.36 7.37 15.57
N PHE A 56 4.16 7.79 15.98
CA PHE A 56 3.92 8.46 17.24
C PHE A 56 3.23 7.49 18.20
N PRO A 57 3.75 7.28 19.42
CA PRO A 57 3.04 6.53 20.43
C PRO A 57 1.78 7.32 20.80
N THR A 58 0.67 7.00 20.15
CA THR A 58 -0.65 7.37 20.67
C THR A 58 -0.89 6.45 21.85
N ALA A 59 -1.29 7.03 22.97
CA ALA A 59 -1.43 6.43 24.30
C ALA A 59 -2.40 5.22 24.41
N ASP A 60 -2.85 4.64 23.30
CA ASP A 60 -3.84 3.56 23.22
C ASP A 60 -3.19 2.15 23.17
N ASP A 61 -1.86 2.05 23.00
CA ASP A 61 -1.11 0.77 22.94
C ASP A 61 -0.54 0.34 24.32
N ALA A 62 -1.14 0.82 25.41
CA ALA A 62 -0.79 0.48 26.79
C ALA A 62 -1.98 -0.22 27.49
N ALA A 63 -2.27 -1.45 27.08
CA ALA A 63 -3.23 -2.33 27.78
C ALA A 63 -2.69 -3.77 27.84
#